data_AF-A0A843HKZ1-F1
#
_entry.id   AF-A0A843HKZ1-F1
#
_cell.length_a   1.000
_cell.length_b   1.000
_cell.length_c   1.000
_cell.angle_alpha   90.00
_cell.angle_beta   90.00
_cell.angle_gamma   90.00
#
_symmetry.space_group_name_H-M   'P 1'
#
loop_
_entity.id
_entity.type
_entity.pdbx_description
1 polymer ?
#
loop_
_entity_poly.entity_id
_entity_poly.type
_entity_poly.pdbx_seq_one_letter_code
_entity_poly.pdbx_strand_id
1 'polypeptide(L)' 'MVTEPEYIDNEKYMSARTYYGLSTDTKPLLCGNGSIFIEIDTGIGYLFDAVGQEWHSTSGGE' A
#
# COMPACT_ATOMS: atom_id res chain seq x y z
N MET A 1 27.71 25.83 6.31
CA MET A 1 27.22 24.77 5.41
C MET A 1 25.87 24.38 5.98
N VAL A 2 24.79 24.90 5.39
CA VAL A 2 23.42 24.59 5.83
C VAL A 2 23.06 23.31 5.08
N THR A 3 22.95 22.20 5.80
CA THR A 3 22.36 20.97 5.27
C THR A 3 20.89 21.27 4.98
N GLU A 4 20.55 21.29 3.70
CA GLU A 4 19.17 21.40 3.24
C GLU A 4 18.33 20.34 3.96
N PRO A 5 17.13 20.67 4.47
CA PRO A 5 16.23 19.63 4.94
C PRO A 5 15.97 18.71 3.76
N GLU A 6 16.24 17.41 3.91
CA GLU A 6 15.86 16.42 2.91
C GLU A 6 14.38 16.65 2.61
N TYR A 7 14.09 17.15 1.40
CA TYR A 7 12.73 17.18 0.86
C TYR A 7 12.34 15.70 0.78
N ILE A 8 11.70 15.20 1.85
CA ILE A 8 10.97 13.94 1.78
C ILE A 8 9.93 14.22 0.71
N ASP A 9 10.17 13.65 -0.47
CA ASP A 9 9.25 13.70 -1.59
C ASP A 9 7.96 13.01 -1.12
N ASN A 10 7.09 13.81 -0.51
CA ASN A 10 5.81 13.35 0.05
C ASN A 10 4.94 12.77 -1.07
N GLU A 11 5.20 13.10 -2.33
CA GLU A 11 4.53 12.57 -3.52
C GLU A 11 4.89 11.08 -3.78
N LYS A 12 6.14 10.67 -3.48
CA LYS A 12 6.57 9.26 -3.57
C LYS A 12 5.94 8.37 -2.50
N TYR A 13 5.60 8.94 -1.33
CA TYR A 13 4.87 8.24 -0.26
C TYR A 13 3.35 8.27 -0.41
N MET A 14 2.81 9.09 -1.33
CA MET A 14 1.37 9.24 -1.56
C MET A 14 0.88 8.63 -2.89
N SER A 15 1.78 8.12 -3.72
CA SER A 15 1.39 7.44 -4.96
C SER A 15 0.89 6.03 -4.69
N ALA A 16 -0.29 5.68 -5.20
CA ALA A 16 -0.81 4.32 -5.17
C ALA A 16 0.20 3.35 -5.80
N ARG A 17 0.50 2.25 -5.12
CA ARG A 17 1.45 1.23 -5.60
C ARG A 17 0.85 -0.15 -5.48
N THR A 18 1.25 -1.05 -6.38
CA THR A 18 0.95 -2.48 -6.27
C THR A 18 2.09 -3.20 -5.54
N TYR A 19 1.72 -3.94 -4.51
CA TYR A 19 2.57 -4.78 -3.69
C TYR A 19 2.20 -6.24 -3.92
N TYR A 20 3.18 -7.12 -3.75
CA TYR A 20 3.02 -8.56 -3.87
C TYR A 20 3.68 -9.21 -2.66
N GLY A 21 3.01 -10.17 -2.03
CA GLY A 21 3.54 -10.85 -0.86
C GLY A 21 2.74 -12.11 -0.53
N LEU A 22 3.12 -12.80 0.53
CA LEU A 22 2.36 -13.95 1.03
C LEU A 22 1.14 -13.48 1.84
N SER A 23 0.16 -14.36 2.04
CA SER A 23 -0.98 -14.11 2.94
C SER A 23 -0.59 -13.90 4.41
N THR A 24 0.60 -14.39 4.78
CA THR A 24 1.20 -14.19 6.11
C THR A 24 2.12 -12.97 6.19
N ASP A 25 2.40 -12.30 5.08
CA ASP A 25 3.22 -11.08 5.06
C ASP A 25 2.47 -9.90 5.69
N THR A 26 3.22 -9.04 6.37
CA THR A 26 2.65 -7.82 6.94
C THR A 26 2.43 -6.79 5.84
N LYS A 27 1.17 -6.41 5.62
CA LYS A 27 0.79 -5.42 4.62
C LYS A 27 1.26 -4.01 5.05
N PRO A 28 1.86 -3.19 4.16
CA PRO A 28 2.37 -1.87 4.54
C PRO A 28 1.23 -0.91 4.90
N LEU A 29 1.42 -0.11 5.96
CA LEU A 29 0.44 0.92 6.39
C LEU A 29 0.76 2.32 5.87
N LEU A 30 2.01 2.55 5.45
CA LEU A 30 2.47 3.82 4.88
C LEU A 30 2.50 3.71 3.36
N CYS A 31 1.33 3.73 2.73
CA CYS A 31 1.21 3.72 1.28
C CYS A 31 0.10 4.65 0.79
N GLY A 32 0.17 5.04 -0.48
CA GLY A 32 -0.81 5.94 -1.08
C GLY A 32 -2.21 5.32 -1.10
N ASN A 33 -3.23 6.16 -0.95
CA ASN A 33 -4.63 5.73 -1.07
C ASN A 33 -4.85 5.00 -2.39
N GLY A 34 -5.56 3.87 -2.35
CA GLY A 34 -5.78 3.03 -3.53
C GLY A 34 -4.58 2.16 -3.91
N SER A 35 -3.59 2.02 -3.02
CA SER A 35 -2.56 0.98 -3.18
C SER A 35 -3.19 -0.41 -3.19
N ILE A 36 -2.58 -1.33 -3.92
CA ILE A 36 -3.07 -2.71 -4.09
C ILE A 36 -2.05 -3.67 -3.46
N PHE A 37 -2.51 -4.67 -2.73
CA PHE A 37 -1.67 -5.78 -2.27
C PHE A 37 -2.24 -7.08 -2.84
N ILE A 38 -1.41 -7.88 -3.48
CA ILE A 38 -1.81 -9.15 -4.08
C ILE A 38 -1.10 -10.28 -3.35
N GLU A 39 -1.87 -11.15 -2.72
CA GLU A 39 -1.38 -12.38 -2.10
C GLU A 39 -1.06 -13.40 -3.19
N ILE A 40 0.20 -13.79 -3.32
CA ILE A 40 0.65 -14.68 -4.41
C ILE A 40 0.28 -16.15 -4.18
N ASP A 41 0.04 -16.54 -2.93
CA ASP A 41 -0.32 -17.91 -2.54
C ASP A 41 -1.84 -18.17 -2.54
N THR A 42 -2.64 -17.17 -2.17
CA THR A 42 -4.11 -17.27 -2.16
C THR A 42 -4.77 -16.66 -3.38
N GLY A 43 -4.08 -15.76 -4.08
CA GLY A 43 -4.63 -14.95 -5.17
C GLY A 43 -5.53 -13.79 -4.72
N ILE A 44 -5.64 -13.53 -3.41
CA ILE A 44 -6.52 -12.48 -2.89
C ILE A 44 -5.88 -11.11 -3.09
N GLY A 45 -6.65 -10.20 -3.68
CA GLY A 45 -6.30 -8.78 -3.79
C GLY A 45 -6.84 -7.97 -2.60
N TYR A 46 -6.13 -6.90 -2.24
CA TYR A 46 -6.55 -5.93 -1.23
C TYR A 46 -6.36 -4.52 -1.76
N LEU A 47 -7.26 -3.61 -1.40
CA LEU A 47 -7.18 -2.18 -1.69
C LEU A 47 -6.97 -1.43 -0.37
N PHE A 48 -5.97 -0.56 -0.33
CA PHE A 48 -5.69 0.28 0.83
C PHE A 48 -6.55 1.53 0.83
N ASP A 49 -7.31 1.73 1.90
CA ASP A 49 -8.01 2.96 2.21
C ASP A 49 -7.18 3.82 3.17
N ALA A 50 -6.70 4.95 2.69
CA ALA A 50 -5.87 5.86 3.48
C ALA A 50 -6.67 6.67 4.51
N VAL A 51 -7.99 6.75 4.38
CA VAL A 51 -8.86 7.49 5.31
C VAL A 51 -8.98 6.73 6.63
N GLY A 52 -9.23 5.42 6.57
CA GLY A 52 -9.25 4.50 7.70
C GLY A 52 -7.89 3.87 8.03
N GLN A 53 -6.89 4.03 7.15
CA GLN A 53 -5.58 3.35 7.25
C GLN A 53 -5.71 1.83 7.31
N GLU A 54 -6.58 1.29 6.46
CA GLU A 54 -6.99 -0.13 6.50
C GLU A 54 -6.98 -0.76 5.10
N TRP A 55 -6.76 -2.08 5.07
CA TRP A 55 -6.76 -2.87 3.84
C TRP A 55 -8.09 -3.62 3.70
N HIS A 56 -8.80 -3.38 2.60
CA HIS A 56 -10.03 -4.09 2.29
C HIS A 56 -9.78 -5.18 1.25
N SER A 57 -10.19 -6.41 1.51
CA SER A 57 -10.11 -7.49 0.54
C SER A 57 -10.98 -7.17 -0.67
N THR A 58 -10.37 -7.10 -1.86
CA THR A 58 -11.07 -7.09 -3.14
C THR A 58 -11.34 -8.53 -3.53
N SER A 59 -12.13 -9.25 -2.72
CA SER A 59 -12.74 -10.49 -3.19
C SER A 59 -13.71 -10.08 -4.29
N GLY A 60 -13.30 -10.23 -5.55
CA GLY A 60 -14.21 -10.13 -6.69
C GLY A 60 -15.32 -11.15 -6.47
N GLY A 61 -16.46 -10.67 -5.98
CA GLY A 61 -17.69 -11.44 -5.99
C GLY A 61 -18.01 -11.77 -7.44
N GLU A 62 -18.26 -13.06 -7.64
CA GLU A 62 -18.70 -13.76 -8.85
C GLU A 62 -19.57 -12.94 -9.82
#